data_AF-A0AAJ1VGN0-F1
#
_entry.id   AF-A0AAJ1VGN0-F1
#
_cell.length_a   1.000
_cell.length_b   1.000
_cell.length_c   1.000
_cell.angle_alpha   90.00
_cell.angle_beta   90.00
_cell.angle_gamma   90.00
#
_symmetry.space_group_name_H-M   'P 1'
#
loop_
_entity.id
_entity.type
_entity.pdbx_description
1 polymer ?
#
loop_
_entity_poly.entity_id
_entity_poly.type
_entity_poly.pdbx_seq_one_letter_code
_entity_poly.pdbx_strand_id
1 'polypeptide(L)'
;MTETISNNEKSFNILNKLILNGFYDGNISPNRIELNRKYGLFNSGGNHRIIGILNNENKFELNFDFKFPMNIAVKIAIGIGIVFSIISLAYGNWFLPIPFFITPFLITFFDFRLKKKKEINLLTSKFMEIYKSEYETK
;
A
#
# COMPACT_ATOMS: atom_id res chain seq x y z
N MET A 1 -11.46 9.66 2.73
CA MET A 1 -10.43 10.66 2.37
C MET A 1 -9.16 9.91 2.03
N THR A 2 -8.44 10.36 1.00
CA THR A 2 -7.10 9.88 0.69
C THR A 2 -6.14 10.63 1.60
N GLU A 3 -5.31 9.90 2.35
CA GLU A 3 -4.29 10.50 3.21
C GLU A 3 -3.21 11.12 2.31
N THR A 4 -2.82 12.35 2.61
CA THR A 4 -1.87 13.12 1.80
C THR A 4 -0.77 13.72 2.66
N ILE A 5 0.42 13.87 2.09
CA ILE A 5 1.55 14.57 2.72
C ILE A 5 1.97 15.72 1.81
N SER A 6 2.03 16.94 2.35
CA SER A 6 2.47 18.11 1.59
C SER A 6 3.90 17.95 1.08
N ASN A 7 4.15 18.31 -0.19
CA ASN A 7 5.48 18.31 -0.77
C ASN A 7 6.24 19.59 -0.38
N ASN A 8 6.90 19.55 0.78
CA ASN A 8 7.74 20.64 1.28
C ASN A 8 8.94 20.09 2.08
N GLU A 9 9.91 20.97 2.36
CA GLU A 9 11.14 20.59 3.05
C GLU A 9 10.92 19.95 4.41
N LYS A 10 9.94 20.47 5.20
CA LYS A 10 9.60 19.91 6.51
C LYS A 10 9.14 18.46 6.38
N SER A 11 8.21 18.18 5.48
CA SER A 11 7.73 16.83 5.23
C SER A 11 8.85 15.90 4.78
N PHE A 12 9.74 16.38 3.90
CA PHE A 12 10.91 15.61 3.47
C PHE A 12 11.84 15.26 4.63
N ASN A 13 12.13 16.21 5.52
CA ASN A 13 12.95 15.97 6.70
C ASN A 13 12.32 14.91 7.61
N ILE A 14 11.01 15.00 7.88
CA ILE A 14 10.29 14.00 8.69
C ILE A 14 10.30 12.62 8.02
N LEU A 15 10.07 12.53 6.72
CA LEU A 15 10.12 11.27 5.98
C LEU A 15 11.53 10.65 6.02
N ASN A 16 12.58 11.47 5.88
CA ASN A 16 13.96 11.01 6.02
C ASN A 16 14.25 10.52 7.45
N LYS A 17 13.73 11.20 8.48
CA LYS A 17 13.85 10.73 9.87
C LYS A 17 13.14 9.41 10.12
N LEU A 18 11.99 9.17 9.50
CA LEU A 18 11.32 7.87 9.57
C LEU A 18 12.21 6.74 9.04
N ILE A 19 13.01 7.01 8.01
CA ILE A 19 14.00 6.06 7.47
C ILE A 19 15.22 5.93 8.39
N LEU A 20 15.81 7.06 8.80
CA LEU A 20 17.01 7.09 9.66
C LEU A 20 16.77 6.41 11.02
N ASN A 21 15.59 6.62 11.62
CA ASN A 21 15.20 5.99 12.88
C ASN A 21 14.80 4.51 12.70
N GLY A 22 14.85 3.98 11.48
CA GLY A 22 14.60 2.57 11.19
C GLY A 22 13.14 2.15 11.30
N PHE A 23 12.17 3.07 11.27
CA PHE A 23 10.75 2.72 11.17
C PHE A 23 10.42 2.20 9.77
N TYR A 24 11.01 2.83 8.75
CA TYR A 24 10.82 2.49 7.34
C TYR A 24 12.17 2.35 6.61
N ASP A 25 12.15 1.69 5.48
CA ASP A 25 13.20 1.66 4.45
C ASP A 25 12.60 2.10 3.12
N GLY A 26 13.41 2.64 2.21
CA GLY A 26 12.93 2.99 0.87
C GLY A 26 13.59 4.24 0.30
N ASN A 27 12.91 4.86 -0.66
CA ASN A 27 13.42 6.00 -1.41
C ASN A 27 12.40 7.15 -1.38
N ILE A 28 12.90 8.37 -1.17
CA ILE A 28 12.12 9.60 -1.17
C ILE A 28 12.68 10.45 -2.31
N SER A 29 11.82 10.81 -3.26
CA SER A 29 12.16 11.64 -4.41
C SER A 29 11.15 12.79 -4.52
N PRO A 30 11.51 13.91 -5.21
CA PRO A 30 10.64 15.08 -5.33
C PRO A 30 9.22 14.79 -5.83
N ASN A 31 9.07 13.77 -6.68
CA ASN A 31 7.81 13.43 -7.32
C ASN A 31 7.20 12.12 -6.81
N ARG A 32 7.93 11.37 -5.97
CA ARG A 32 7.52 10.03 -5.56
C ARG A 32 8.16 9.59 -4.26
N ILE A 33 7.37 8.95 -3.41
CA ILE A 33 7.83 8.32 -2.18
C ILE A 33 7.58 6.83 -2.31
N GLU A 34 8.57 6.01 -1.95
CA GLU A 34 8.40 4.57 -1.77
C GLU A 34 8.95 4.19 -0.40
N LEU A 35 8.07 3.69 0.47
CA LEU A 35 8.42 3.30 1.84
C LEU A 35 7.96 1.88 2.11
N ASN A 36 8.81 1.11 2.77
CA ASN A 36 8.50 -0.20 3.28
C ASN A 36 8.74 -0.17 4.78
N ARG A 37 7.91 -0.90 5.51
CA ARG A 37 8.03 -0.97 6.96
C ARG A 37 9.13 -1.95 7.32
N LYS A 38 10.08 -1.52 8.16
CA LYS A 38 11.24 -2.33 8.53
C LYS A 38 10.92 -3.42 9.57
N TYR A 39 10.03 -3.12 10.53
CA TYR A 39 9.64 -4.03 11.62
C TYR A 39 8.14 -3.93 11.98
N GLY A 40 7.48 -5.07 12.22
CA GLY A 40 6.10 -5.12 12.73
C GLY A 40 5.43 -6.50 12.70
N LEU A 41 4.34 -6.67 13.47
CA LEU A 41 3.54 -7.90 13.56
C LEU A 41 2.91 -8.31 12.20
N PHE A 42 2.65 -7.32 11.35
CA PHE A 42 2.22 -7.51 9.96
C PHE A 42 3.41 -7.43 8.99
N ASN A 43 4.58 -7.95 9.40
CA ASN A 43 5.82 -7.84 8.65
C ASN A 43 5.57 -8.23 7.18
N SER A 44 5.40 -7.20 6.37
CA SER A 44 5.17 -7.29 4.94
C SER A 44 6.53 -7.29 4.22
N GLY A 45 7.59 -7.74 4.88
CA GLY A 45 8.83 -8.10 4.22
C GLY A 45 8.52 -9.25 3.25
N GLY A 46 8.46 -9.09 1.93
CA GLY A 46 8.78 -7.93 1.10
C GLY A 46 7.82 -7.78 -0.07
N ASN A 47 6.52 -7.98 0.15
CA ASN A 47 5.52 -8.00 -0.95
C ASN A 47 4.64 -6.76 -1.04
N HIS A 48 4.68 -5.83 -0.07
CA HIS A 48 3.94 -4.58 -0.15
C HIS A 48 4.84 -3.38 0.14
N ARG A 49 4.41 -2.23 -0.34
CA ARG A 49 5.04 -0.92 -0.15
C ARG A 49 3.99 0.16 -0.06
N ILE A 50 4.30 1.21 0.68
CA ILE A 50 3.59 2.48 0.63
C ILE A 50 4.18 3.30 -0.51
N ILE A 51 3.33 3.85 -1.37
CA ILE A 51 3.74 4.71 -2.47
C ILE A 51 3.06 6.07 -2.27
N GLY A 52 3.83 7.15 -2.28
CA GLY A 52 3.31 8.51 -2.43
C GLY A 52 3.49 8.96 -3.88
N ILE A 53 2.42 9.33 -4.57
CA ILE A 53 2.50 9.93 -5.92
C ILE A 53 2.13 11.40 -5.81
N LEU A 54 2.96 12.27 -6.37
CA LEU A 54 2.69 13.70 -6.39
C LEU A 54 1.44 13.99 -7.23
N ASN A 55 0.50 14.74 -6.67
CA ASN A 55 -0.71 15.20 -7.36
C ASN A 55 -0.58 16.68 -7.79
N ASN A 56 -1.60 17.17 -8.50
CA ASN A 56 -1.64 18.54 -9.01
C ASN A 56 -1.69 19.62 -7.91
N GLU A 57 -2.02 19.25 -6.66
CA GLU A 57 -2.03 20.15 -5.50
C GLU A 57 -0.68 20.21 -4.78
N ASN A 58 0.38 19.65 -5.37
CA ASN A 58 1.70 19.54 -4.74
C ASN A 58 1.66 18.76 -3.41
N LYS A 59 0.86 17.68 -3.37
CA LYS A 59 0.79 16.75 -2.24
C LYS A 59 1.04 15.33 -2.72
N PHE A 60 1.71 14.54 -1.89
CA PHE A 60 1.85 13.11 -2.11
C PHE A 60 0.57 12.40 -1.68
N GLU A 61 -0.13 11.80 -2.62
CA GLU A 61 -1.24 10.90 -2.33
C GLU A 61 -0.70 9.54 -1.92
N LEU A 62 -0.99 9.14 -0.67
CA LEU A 62 -0.51 7.90 -0.10
C LEU A 62 -1.37 6.72 -0.57
N ASN A 63 -0.70 5.73 -1.13
CA ASN A 63 -1.29 4.48 -1.55
C ASN A 63 -0.49 3.29 -1.00
N PHE A 64 -1.09 2.11 -1.05
CA PHE A 64 -0.48 0.86 -0.65
C PHE A 64 -0.56 -0.08 -1.85
N ASP A 65 0.56 -0.67 -2.23
CA ASP A 65 0.66 -1.49 -3.44
C ASP A 65 1.55 -2.71 -3.19
N PHE A 66 1.39 -3.72 -4.04
CA PHE A 66 2.27 -4.87 -4.05
C PHE A 66 3.61 -4.51 -4.70
N LYS A 67 4.69 -5.06 -4.15
CA LYS A 67 6.02 -5.04 -4.75
C LYS A 67 6.09 -6.03 -5.91
N PHE A 68 7.01 -5.80 -6.82
CA PHE A 68 7.42 -6.84 -7.77
C PHE A 68 8.12 -7.97 -7.01
N PRO A 69 7.86 -9.26 -7.32
CA PRO A 69 7.04 -9.78 -8.42
C PRO A 69 5.55 -9.98 -8.07
N MET A 70 5.15 -9.81 -6.81
CA MET A 70 3.79 -10.07 -6.33
C MET A 70 2.71 -9.31 -7.10
N ASN A 71 2.98 -8.05 -7.49
CA ASN A 71 2.06 -7.27 -8.32
C ASN A 71 1.74 -7.96 -9.66
N ILE A 72 2.75 -8.58 -10.29
CA ILE A 72 2.56 -9.34 -11.53
C ILE A 72 1.79 -10.63 -11.25
N ALA A 73 2.16 -11.36 -10.19
CA ALA A 73 1.49 -12.60 -9.81
C ALA A 73 -0.02 -12.39 -9.58
N VAL A 74 -0.41 -11.31 -8.88
CA VAL A 74 -1.81 -10.95 -8.65
C VAL A 74 -2.53 -10.66 -9.96
N LYS A 75 -1.93 -9.88 -10.87
CA LYS A 75 -2.53 -9.60 -12.19
C LYS A 75 -2.73 -10.86 -13.02
N ILE A 76 -1.75 -11.76 -13.03
CA ILE A 76 -1.84 -13.06 -13.74
C ILE A 76 -2.94 -13.94 -13.11
N ALA A 77 -2.98 -14.05 -11.79
CA ALA A 77 -3.98 -14.85 -11.09
C ALA A 77 -5.41 -14.36 -11.37
N ILE A 78 -5.63 -13.04 -11.41
CA ILE A 78 -6.91 -12.44 -11.81
C ILE A 78 -7.26 -12.83 -13.26
N GLY A 79 -6.30 -12.74 -14.18
CA GLY A 79 -6.50 -13.14 -15.58
C GLY A 79 -6.90 -14.60 -15.73
N ILE A 80 -6.19 -15.51 -15.04
CA ILE A 80 -6.50 -16.95 -15.02
C ILE A 80 -7.90 -17.18 -14.44
N GLY A 81 -8.25 -16.51 -13.35
CA GLY A 81 -9.55 -16.67 -12.69
C GLY A 81 -10.73 -16.18 -13.54
N ILE A 82 -10.54 -15.12 -14.34
CA ILE A 82 -11.53 -14.67 -15.31
C ILE A 82 -11.74 -15.72 -16.40
N VAL A 83 -10.64 -16.24 -16.98
CA VAL A 83 -10.72 -17.29 -18.02
C VAL A 83 -11.40 -18.55 -17.48
N PHE A 84 -11.02 -19.00 -16.28
CA PHE A 84 -11.66 -20.13 -15.59
C PHE A 84 -13.17 -19.89 -15.41
N SER A 85 -13.55 -18.67 -15.00
CA SER A 85 -14.96 -18.32 -14.79
C SER A 85 -15.77 -18.39 -16.08
N ILE A 86 -15.23 -17.87 -17.19
CA ILE A 86 -15.88 -17.90 -18.51
C ILE A 86 -16.06 -19.35 -18.99
N ILE A 87 -15.01 -20.16 -18.91
CA ILE A 87 -15.04 -21.57 -19.31
C ILE A 87 -16.09 -22.32 -18.48
N SER A 88 -16.08 -22.15 -17.16
CA SER A 88 -17.02 -22.83 -16.27
C SER A 88 -18.48 -22.47 -16.57
N LEU A 89 -18.76 -21.19 -16.87
CA LEU A 89 -20.09 -20.73 -17.28
C LEU A 89 -20.53 -21.36 -18.61
N ALA A 90 -19.62 -21.46 -19.59
CA ALA A 90 -19.89 -22.07 -20.89
C ALA A 90 -20.26 -23.56 -20.79
N TYR A 91 -19.67 -24.29 -19.84
CA TYR A 91 -20.00 -25.69 -19.57
C TYR A 91 -21.22 -25.89 -18.65
N GLY A 92 -21.97 -24.83 -18.33
CA GLY A 92 -23.17 -24.91 -17.47
C GLY A 92 -22.87 -25.02 -15.97
N ASN A 93 -21.60 -24.98 -15.58
CA ASN A 93 -21.16 -25.06 -14.19
C ASN A 93 -21.09 -23.68 -13.55
N TRP A 94 -22.25 -23.07 -13.29
CA TRP A 94 -22.33 -21.67 -12.83
C TRP A 94 -21.89 -21.48 -11.37
N PHE A 95 -21.89 -22.55 -10.57
CA PHE A 95 -21.51 -22.50 -9.16
C PHE A 95 -20.00 -22.60 -8.92
N LEU A 96 -19.21 -23.22 -9.81
CA LEU A 96 -17.77 -23.39 -9.60
C LEU A 96 -16.98 -22.08 -9.49
N PRO A 97 -17.26 -21.01 -10.26
CA PRO A 97 -16.55 -19.74 -10.12
C PRO A 97 -16.68 -19.13 -8.72
N ILE A 98 -17.75 -19.45 -7.98
CA ILE A 98 -18.04 -18.85 -6.67
C ILE A 98 -16.97 -19.24 -5.63
N PRO A 99 -16.82 -20.51 -5.22
CA PRO A 99 -15.83 -20.89 -4.23
C PRO A 99 -14.39 -20.81 -4.75
N PHE A 100 -14.17 -20.98 -6.06
CA PHE A 100 -12.81 -21.05 -6.62
C PHE A 100 -12.22 -19.71 -7.04
N PHE A 101 -13.05 -18.71 -7.33
CA PHE A 101 -12.57 -17.40 -7.75
C PHE A 101 -13.16 -16.25 -6.94
N ILE A 102 -14.49 -16.14 -6.87
CA ILE A 102 -15.15 -14.99 -6.23
C ILE A 102 -14.84 -14.93 -4.74
N THR A 103 -15.03 -16.02 -4.00
CA THR A 103 -14.81 -16.04 -2.55
C THR A 103 -13.35 -15.76 -2.16
N PRO A 104 -12.33 -16.45 -2.73
CA PRO A 104 -10.93 -16.15 -2.44
C PRO A 104 -10.52 -14.73 -2.85
N PHE A 105 -11.02 -14.24 -3.98
CA PHE A 105 -10.76 -12.88 -4.45
C PHE A 105 -11.30 -11.83 -3.48
N LEU A 106 -12.53 -12.00 -2.98
CA LEU A 106 -13.11 -11.09 -1.99
C LEU A 106 -12.32 -11.10 -0.67
N ILE A 107 -11.98 -12.29 -0.15
CA ILE A 107 -11.19 -12.41 1.10
C ILE A 107 -9.86 -11.67 0.98
N THR A 108 -9.12 -11.93 -0.11
CA THR A 108 -7.82 -11.28 -0.36
C THR A 108 -7.96 -9.78 -0.56
N PHE A 109 -9.02 -9.32 -1.24
CA PHE A 109 -9.32 -7.90 -1.40
C PHE A 109 -9.63 -7.19 -0.07
N PHE A 110 -10.44 -7.79 0.79
CA PHE A 110 -10.74 -7.24 2.11
C PHE A 110 -9.50 -7.19 3.01
N ASP A 111 -8.71 -8.26 3.05
CA ASP A 111 -7.46 -8.29 3.81
C ASP A 111 -6.49 -7.19 3.33
N PHE A 112 -6.35 -7.02 2.01
CA PHE A 112 -5.53 -5.96 1.43
C PHE A 112 -6.03 -4.56 1.83
N ARG A 113 -7.34 -4.31 1.76
CA ARG A 113 -7.94 -3.02 2.18
C ARG A 113 -7.69 -2.72 3.66
N LEU A 114 -7.80 -3.73 4.53
CA LEU A 114 -7.53 -3.59 5.95
C LEU A 114 -6.06 -3.30 6.22
N LYS A 115 -5.15 -4.02 5.56
CA LYS A 115 -3.69 -3.78 5.64
C LYS A 115 -3.32 -2.38 5.15
N LYS A 116 -3.85 -1.97 4.00
CA LYS A 116 -3.67 -0.60 3.47
C LYS A 116 -4.04 0.46 4.51
N LYS A 117 -5.24 0.35 5.10
CA LYS A 117 -5.71 1.33 6.09
C LYS A 117 -4.81 1.37 7.33
N LYS A 118 -4.41 0.20 7.84
CA LYS A 118 -3.54 0.10 9.02
C LYS A 118 -2.15 0.70 8.76
N GLU A 119 -1.53 0.36 7.64
CA GLU A 119 -0.17 0.82 7.32
C GLU A 119 -0.13 2.32 7.02
N ILE A 120 -1.10 2.86 6.28
CA ILE A 120 -1.20 4.31 6.05
C ILE A 120 -1.44 5.04 7.38
N ASN A 121 -2.37 4.57 8.22
CA ASN A 121 -2.63 5.21 9.51
C ASN A 121 -1.40 5.20 10.42
N LEU A 122 -0.64 4.11 10.43
CA LEU A 122 0.59 4.01 11.20
C LEU A 122 1.65 4.99 10.70
N LEU A 123 1.82 5.09 9.38
CA LEU A 123 2.73 6.05 8.77
C LEU A 123 2.33 7.47 9.13
N THR A 124 1.07 7.85 8.94
CA THR A 124 0.57 9.20 9.27
C THR A 124 0.73 9.49 10.76
N SER A 125 0.42 8.53 11.64
CA SER A 125 0.60 8.69 13.09
C SER A 125 2.05 8.94 13.47
N LYS A 126 3.00 8.15 12.94
CA LYS A 126 4.42 8.32 13.22
C LYS A 126 4.99 9.58 12.59
N PHE A 127 4.54 9.94 11.39
CA PHE A 127 4.88 11.20 10.75
C PHE A 127 4.47 12.39 11.63
N MET A 128 3.22 12.41 12.11
CA MET A 128 2.71 13.49 12.96
C MET A 128 3.43 13.56 14.32
N GLU A 129 3.76 12.41 14.92
CA GLU A 129 4.52 12.36 16.18
C GLU A 129 5.88 13.07 16.04
N ILE A 130 6.64 12.75 15.00
CA ILE A 130 7.95 13.38 14.76
C ILE A 130 7.75 14.85 14.38
N TYR A 131 6.75 15.18 13.54
CA TYR A 131 6.48 16.56 13.14
C TYR A 131 6.23 17.47 14.35
N LYS A 132 5.38 17.04 15.29
CA LYS A 132 5.09 17.79 16.52
C LYS A 132 6.33 17.95 17.41
N SER A 133 7.12 16.88 17.55
CA SER A 133 8.35 16.90 18.34
C SER A 133 9.42 17.87 17.81
N GLU A 134 9.38 18.19 16.51
CA GLU A 134 10.43 18.97 15.85
C GLU A 134 10.02 20.42 15.57
N TYR A 135 8.73 20.66 15.33
CA TYR A 135 8.23 21.96 14.86
C TYR A 135 7.16 22.61 15.75
N GLU A 136 6.53 21.89 16.69
CA GLU A 136 5.51 22.45 17.59
C GLU A 136 5.99 22.57 19.05
N THR A 137 7.07 21.87 19.42
CA THR A 137 7.64 21.88 20.79
C THR A 137 8.89 22.74 20.93
N LYS A 138 9.19 23.58 19.94
CA LYS A 138 10.16 24.68 20.00
C LYS A 138 9.41 26.00 19.89
#